data_AF-A0A7S0J537-F1
#
_entry.id   AF-A0A7S0J537-F1
#
_cell.length_a   1.000
_cell.length_b   1.000
_cell.length_c   1.000
_cell.angle_alpha   90.00
_cell.angle_beta   90.00
_cell.angle_gamma   90.00
#
_symmetry.space_group_name_H-M   'P 1'
#
loop_
_entity.id
_entity.type
_entity.pdbx_description
1 polymer ?
#
loop_
_entity_poly.entity_id
_entity_poly.type
_entity_poly.pdbx_seq_one_letter_code
_entity_poly.pdbx_strand_id
1 'polypeptide(L)'
;VIDGKVMRNSRGKELRYPLILSNAEKEVARKVVLAFKQTCCGFDLLRSEGKSYVCDVNGWAFVKDSHKFWSDSANLMRQYCLEHIAPHHLQTYPQGQRPLVGQESSLKSSHEDLTVKLAQPLSPPTGSDESELLCVVALTRHGDRTPKQKLKM
;
A
#
# COMPACT_ATOMS: atom_id res chain seq x y z
N VAL A 1 -21.01 5.99 -25.15
CA VAL A 1 -20.60 4.57 -25.07
C VAL A 1 -19.23 4.56 -24.41
N ILE A 2 -19.00 3.76 -23.35
CA ILE A 2 -17.63 3.48 -22.90
C ILE A 2 -17.17 2.34 -23.79
N ASP A 3 -16.23 2.60 -24.67
CA ASP A 3 -15.89 1.80 -25.86
C ASP A 3 -15.28 0.43 -25.49
N GLY A 4 -15.11 0.11 -24.21
CA GLY A 4 -14.44 -1.10 -23.71
C GLY A 4 -12.96 -1.21 -24.12
N LYS A 5 -12.42 -0.21 -24.82
CA LYS A 5 -11.06 -0.24 -25.36
C LYS A 5 -10.05 0.11 -24.26
N VAL A 6 -9.45 -0.91 -23.68
CA VAL A 6 -8.37 -0.78 -22.70
C VAL A 6 -7.14 -0.22 -23.40
N MET A 7 -6.75 1.01 -23.04
CA MET A 7 -5.49 1.60 -23.50
C MET A 7 -4.31 0.85 -22.88
N ARG A 8 -3.30 0.53 -23.69
CA ARG A 8 -2.09 -0.16 -23.24
C ARG A 8 -0.86 0.68 -23.55
N ASN A 9 0.13 0.61 -22.68
CA ASN A 9 1.44 1.23 -22.91
C ASN A 9 2.29 0.41 -23.89
N SER A 10 3.47 0.91 -24.24
CA SER A 10 4.44 0.24 -25.13
C SER A 10 4.89 -1.13 -24.63
N ARG A 11 4.74 -1.43 -23.33
CA ARG A 11 5.04 -2.73 -22.72
C ARG A 11 3.81 -3.66 -22.67
N GLY A 12 2.70 -3.29 -23.30
CA GLY A 12 1.46 -4.07 -23.33
C GLY A 12 0.66 -4.07 -22.03
N LYS A 13 1.08 -3.34 -20.98
CA LYS A 13 0.31 -3.21 -19.74
C LYS A 13 -0.82 -2.20 -19.91
N GLU A 14 -1.95 -2.46 -19.28
CA GLU A 14 -3.06 -1.50 -19.18
C GLU A 14 -2.57 -0.18 -18.57
N LEU A 15 -2.93 0.92 -19.23
CA LEU A 15 -2.61 2.25 -18.78
C LEU A 15 -3.50 2.61 -17.58
N ARG A 16 -2.87 3.05 -16.49
CA ARG A 16 -3.55 3.42 -15.25
C ARG A 16 -3.26 4.87 -14.93
N TYR A 17 -4.28 5.62 -14.54
CA TYR A 17 -4.17 7.01 -14.15
C TYR A 17 -4.29 7.14 -12.64
N PRO A 18 -3.47 7.97 -11.99
CA PRO A 18 -3.64 8.27 -10.58
C PRO A 18 -4.99 8.95 -10.37
N LEU A 19 -5.75 8.46 -9.39
CA LEU A 19 -7.02 9.06 -9.00
C LEU A 19 -7.00 9.35 -7.50
N ILE A 20 -7.43 10.56 -7.16
CA ILE A 20 -7.70 10.94 -5.78
C ILE A 20 -9.20 10.75 -5.55
N LEU A 21 -9.54 10.07 -4.46
CA LEU A 21 -10.92 9.93 -4.01
C LEU A 21 -11.36 11.21 -3.30
N SER A 22 -12.55 11.68 -3.65
CA SER A 22 -13.27 12.71 -2.88
C SER A 22 -13.68 12.17 -1.51
N ASN A 23 -14.07 13.06 -0.60
CA ASN A 23 -14.52 12.65 0.74
C ASN A 23 -15.75 11.74 0.69
N ALA A 24 -16.66 11.97 -0.25
CA ALA A 24 -17.83 11.10 -0.46
C ALA A 24 -17.41 9.69 -0.89
N GLU A 25 -16.44 9.56 -1.79
CA GLU A 25 -15.95 8.26 -2.25
C GLU A 25 -15.12 7.53 -1.19
N LYS A 26 -14.38 8.26 -0.35
CA LYS A 26 -13.72 7.67 0.82
C LYS A 26 -14.72 7.08 1.80
N GLU A 27 -15.86 7.76 2.01
CA GLU A 27 -16.93 7.24 2.85
C GLU A 27 -17.59 6.00 2.22
N VAL A 28 -17.73 5.96 0.90
CA VAL A 28 -18.14 4.73 0.17
C VAL A 28 -17.14 3.60 0.41
N ALA A 29 -15.84 3.86 0.27
CA ALA A 29 -14.79 2.86 0.52
C ALA A 29 -14.87 2.30 1.96
N ARG A 30 -15.06 3.18 2.95
CA ARG A 30 -15.25 2.79 4.35
C ARG A 30 -16.46 1.88 4.53
N LYS A 31 -17.61 2.25 3.93
CA LYS A 31 -18.84 1.44 3.98
C LYS A 31 -18.66 0.07 3.34
N VAL A 32 -17.96 -0.03 2.21
CA VAL A 32 -17.66 -1.32 1.56
C VAL A 32 -16.83 -2.21 2.49
N VAL A 33 -15.73 -1.70 3.05
CA VAL A 33 -14.87 -2.49 3.97
C VAL A 33 -15.66 -3.02 5.17
N LEU A 34 -16.49 -2.18 5.79
CA LEU A 34 -17.30 -2.56 6.95
C LEU A 34 -18.41 -3.56 6.60
N ALA A 35 -19.10 -3.36 5.47
CA ALA A 35 -20.18 -4.23 5.05
C ALA A 35 -19.69 -5.64 4.71
N PHE A 36 -18.56 -5.75 4.02
CA PHE A 36 -17.97 -7.03 3.61
C PHE A 36 -17.01 -7.63 4.65
N LYS A 37 -16.69 -6.88 5.72
CA LYS A 37 -15.76 -7.29 6.78
C LYS A 37 -14.38 -7.70 6.24
N GLN A 38 -13.88 -6.95 5.26
CA GLN A 38 -12.62 -7.23 4.58
C GLN A 38 -11.69 -6.01 4.66
N THR A 39 -10.71 -6.06 5.57
CA THR A 39 -9.76 -4.96 5.82
C THR A 39 -8.97 -4.57 4.57
N CYS A 40 -8.53 -5.55 3.77
CA CYS A 40 -8.05 -5.33 2.41
C CYS A 40 -9.16 -5.68 1.42
N CYS A 41 -9.74 -4.67 0.78
CA CYS A 41 -10.85 -4.84 -0.17
C CYS A 41 -10.65 -3.97 -1.40
N GLY A 42 -10.64 -4.61 -2.58
CA GLY A 42 -10.77 -3.96 -3.87
C GLY A 42 -12.23 -3.89 -4.32
N PHE A 43 -12.61 -2.77 -4.91
CA PHE A 43 -13.93 -2.54 -5.49
C PHE A 43 -13.79 -1.57 -6.66
N ASP A 44 -14.75 -1.62 -7.58
CA ASP A 44 -14.77 -0.79 -8.78
C ASP A 44 -15.84 0.29 -8.63
N LEU A 45 -15.50 1.51 -9.06
CA LEU A 45 -16.33 2.70 -8.90
C LEU A 45 -16.53 3.38 -10.26
N LEU A 46 -17.78 3.63 -10.62
CA LEU A 46 -18.17 4.40 -11.80
C LEU A 46 -18.53 5.83 -11.39
N ARG A 47 -17.86 6.81 -12.00
CA ARG A 47 -18.19 8.23 -11.85
C ARG A 47 -19.08 8.65 -13.03
N SER A 48 -20.28 9.13 -12.75
CA SER A 48 -21.22 9.63 -13.75
C SER A 48 -22.06 10.77 -13.18
N GLU A 49 -22.22 11.85 -13.95
CA GLU A 49 -23.09 12.99 -13.59
C GLU A 49 -22.80 13.56 -12.19
N GLY A 50 -21.52 13.68 -11.83
CA GLY A 50 -21.09 14.17 -10.52
C GLY A 50 -21.33 13.21 -9.35
N LYS A 51 -21.83 12.01 -9.62
CA LYS A 51 -22.08 10.95 -8.62
C LYS A 51 -21.12 9.78 -8.84
N SER A 52 -21.01 8.95 -7.81
CA SER A 52 -20.13 7.77 -7.80
C SER A 52 -20.89 6.54 -7.37
N TYR A 53 -20.76 5.45 -8.13
CA TYR A 53 -21.52 4.21 -7.94
C TYR A 53 -20.56 3.03 -7.86
N VAL A 54 -20.69 2.19 -6.84
CA VAL A 54 -19.93 0.94 -6.76
C VAL A 54 -20.56 -0.06 -7.72
N CYS A 55 -19.78 -0.62 -8.64
CA CYS A 55 -20.27 -1.57 -9.65
C CYS A 55 -19.72 -2.99 -9.49
N ASP A 56 -18.61 -3.18 -8.80
CA ASP A 56 -18.07 -4.50 -8.44
C ASP A 56 -17.37 -4.45 -7.08
N VAL A 57 -17.46 -5.53 -6.30
CA VAL A 57 -16.71 -5.71 -5.05
C VAL A 57 -15.94 -7.02 -5.15
N ASN A 58 -14.63 -6.88 -5.34
CA ASN A 58 -13.72 -8.00 -5.63
C ASN A 58 -13.23 -8.70 -4.34
N GLY A 59 -13.36 -8.04 -3.20
CA GLY A 59 -12.78 -8.46 -1.94
C GLY A 59 -11.27 -8.34 -1.92
N TRP A 60 -10.55 -9.31 -1.37
CA TRP A 60 -9.09 -9.19 -1.19
C TRP A 60 -8.34 -8.89 -2.49
N ALA A 61 -7.72 -7.71 -2.57
CA ALA A 61 -6.94 -7.25 -3.72
C ALA A 61 -5.81 -6.31 -3.27
N PHE A 62 -4.71 -6.32 -4.03
CA PHE A 62 -3.57 -5.42 -3.84
C PHE A 62 -3.26 -4.62 -5.11
N VAL A 63 -2.77 -3.39 -4.91
CA VAL A 63 -2.25 -2.57 -6.00
C VAL A 63 -0.93 -3.16 -6.48
N LYS A 64 -0.77 -3.23 -7.79
CA LYS A 64 0.46 -3.72 -8.44
C LYS A 64 1.35 -2.56 -8.81
N ASP A 65 2.65 -2.79 -8.82
CA ASP A 65 3.65 -1.85 -9.33
C ASP A 65 3.66 -0.47 -8.61
N SER A 66 3.34 -0.42 -7.31
CA SER A 66 3.39 0.83 -6.51
C SER A 66 4.14 0.61 -5.20
N HIS A 67 5.39 1.08 -5.11
CA HIS A 67 6.21 0.97 -3.90
C HIS A 67 5.57 1.66 -2.69
N LYS A 68 5.00 2.85 -2.91
CA LYS A 68 4.26 3.59 -1.87
C LYS A 68 3.11 2.77 -1.30
N PHE A 69 2.31 2.12 -2.15
CA PHE A 69 1.23 1.26 -1.68
C PHE A 69 1.74 0.13 -0.80
N TRP A 70 2.84 -0.53 -1.20
CA TRP A 70 3.40 -1.64 -0.43
C TRP A 70 3.92 -1.19 0.94
N SER A 71 4.65 -0.07 1.00
CA SER A 71 5.12 0.50 2.26
C SER A 71 3.95 0.89 3.18
N ASP A 72 2.97 1.62 2.66
CA ASP A 72 1.79 2.05 3.44
C ASP A 72 0.97 0.85 3.92
N SER A 73 0.68 -0.11 3.04
CA SER A 73 -0.15 -1.29 3.37
C SER A 73 0.54 -2.22 4.35
N ALA A 74 1.87 -2.40 4.25
CA ALA A 74 2.63 -3.17 5.23
C ALA A 74 2.57 -2.54 6.62
N ASN A 75 2.71 -1.22 6.72
CA ASN A 75 2.61 -0.50 7.99
C ASN A 75 1.21 -0.58 8.60
N LEU A 76 0.17 -0.39 7.78
CA LEU A 76 -1.22 -0.51 8.23
C LEU A 76 -1.55 -1.94 8.67
N MET A 77 -1.09 -2.95 7.93
CA MET A 77 -1.31 -4.35 8.30
C MET A 77 -0.57 -4.71 9.59
N ARG A 78 0.68 -4.27 9.76
CA ARG A 78 1.44 -4.45 11.00
C ARG A 78 0.67 -3.84 12.18
N GLN A 79 0.24 -2.60 12.03
CA GLN A 79 -0.53 -1.91 13.08
C GLN A 79 -1.82 -2.68 13.41
N TYR A 80 -2.59 -3.06 12.39
CA TYR A 80 -3.81 -3.84 12.56
C TYR A 80 -3.55 -5.14 13.33
N CYS A 81 -2.53 -5.91 12.94
CA CYS A 81 -2.18 -7.15 13.64
C CYS A 81 -1.75 -6.91 15.08
N LEU A 82 -0.91 -5.90 15.34
CA LEU A 82 -0.47 -5.58 16.70
C LEU A 82 -1.62 -5.11 17.58
N GLU A 83 -2.52 -4.27 17.07
CA GLU A 83 -3.74 -3.84 17.77
C GLU A 83 -4.63 -5.01 18.21
N HIS A 84 -4.65 -6.10 17.44
CA HIS A 84 -5.52 -7.25 17.73
C HIS A 84 -4.82 -8.38 18.52
N ILE A 85 -3.51 -8.55 18.34
CA ILE A 85 -2.76 -9.71 18.87
C ILE A 85 -1.84 -9.31 20.03
N ALA A 86 -1.25 -8.12 19.99
CA ALA A 86 -0.30 -7.66 21.00
C ALA A 86 -0.36 -6.13 21.20
N PRO A 87 -1.47 -5.58 21.75
CA PRO A 87 -1.65 -4.12 21.86
C PRO A 87 -0.54 -3.43 22.66
N HIS A 88 0.03 -4.14 23.64
CA HIS A 88 1.13 -3.66 24.47
C HIS A 88 2.40 -3.35 23.66
N HIS A 89 2.63 -4.05 22.53
CA HIS A 89 3.78 -3.79 21.66
C HIS A 89 3.67 -2.48 20.86
N LEU A 90 2.49 -1.86 20.77
CA LEU A 90 2.33 -0.56 20.12
C LEU A 90 2.99 0.57 20.93
N GLN A 91 3.04 0.44 22.26
CA GLN A 91 3.72 1.39 23.14
C GLN A 91 5.24 1.24 23.09
N THR A 92 5.72 0.00 22.89
CA THR A 92 7.16 -0.30 22.78
C THR A 92 7.75 0.17 21.45
N TYR A 93 6.94 0.24 20.39
CA TYR A 93 7.38 0.63 19.04
C TYR A 93 6.42 1.66 18.41
N PRO A 94 6.46 2.93 18.86
CA PRO A 94 5.60 3.97 18.31
C PRO A 94 5.89 4.22 16.82
N GLN A 95 4.83 4.51 16.06
CA GLN A 95 4.91 4.90 14.65
C GLN A 95 5.89 6.09 14.50
N GLY A 96 6.90 5.96 13.63
CA GLY A 96 7.87 7.00 13.31
C GLY A 96 9.34 6.71 13.67
N GLN A 97 9.65 5.61 14.36
CA GLN A 97 11.03 5.29 14.79
C GLN A 97 11.85 4.41 13.83
N ARG A 98 11.34 4.08 12.63
CA ARG A 98 12.15 3.44 11.59
C ARG A 98 12.11 4.28 10.30
N PRO A 99 13.26 4.52 9.64
CA PRO A 99 13.26 4.99 8.27
C PRO A 99 12.43 4.03 7.44
N LEU A 100 11.44 4.56 6.74
CA LEU A 100 10.75 3.81 5.71
C LEU A 100 11.79 3.44 4.67
N VAL A 101 11.86 2.16 4.30
CA VAL A 101 12.66 1.69 3.17
C VAL A 101 12.40 2.62 1.97
N GLY A 102 13.44 3.28 1.47
CA GLY A 102 13.41 4.07 0.25
C GLY A 102 12.92 5.52 0.34
N GLN A 103 13.22 6.27 1.41
CA GLN A 103 13.09 7.73 1.37
C GLN A 103 14.28 8.33 0.61
N GLU A 104 14.17 8.47 -0.72
CA GLU A 104 15.11 9.30 -1.50
C GLU A 104 15.00 10.74 -1.01
N SER A 105 16.01 11.17 -0.23
CA SER A 105 16.14 12.54 0.23
C SER A 105 16.52 13.45 -0.95
N SER A 106 15.59 14.33 -1.32
CA SER A 106 15.89 15.47 -2.18
C SER A 106 17.02 16.33 -1.59
N LEU A 107 18.06 16.49 -2.41
CA LEU A 107 19.22 17.36 -2.30
C LEU A 107 18.96 18.71 -1.59
N LYS A 108 19.81 19.07 -0.63
CA LYS A 108 20.30 20.46 -0.44
C LYS A 108 21.78 20.48 -0.03
N SER A 109 22.54 21.21 -0.84
CA SER A 109 23.96 21.57 -0.70
C SER A 109 24.11 22.78 0.23
N SER A 110 25.15 22.80 1.09
CA SER A 110 26.18 23.86 1.13
C SER A 110 27.08 23.83 2.40
N HIS A 111 28.39 23.65 2.18
CA HIS A 111 29.58 24.26 2.80
C HIS A 111 29.87 24.28 4.33
N GLU A 112 31.05 23.71 4.66
CA GLU A 112 32.08 23.99 5.72
C GLU A 112 31.63 24.21 7.18
N ASP A 113 32.26 23.65 8.23
CA ASP A 113 33.69 23.62 8.54
C ASP A 113 34.03 22.56 9.63
N LEU A 114 35.29 22.12 9.66
CA LEU A 114 35.85 21.04 10.49
C LEU A 114 36.37 21.58 11.83
N THR A 115 35.86 21.13 12.99
CA THR A 115 36.74 20.89 14.17
C THR A 115 36.15 19.92 15.21
N VAL A 116 36.70 18.70 15.21
CA VAL A 116 37.03 17.82 16.34
C VAL A 116 36.03 17.69 17.50
N LYS A 117 35.44 16.49 17.64
CA LYS A 117 35.50 15.75 18.92
C LYS A 117 35.47 14.24 18.71
N LEU A 118 36.55 13.67 19.20
CA LEU A 118 37.05 12.30 19.11
C LEU A 118 36.26 11.38 20.05
N ALA A 119 35.73 10.25 19.55
CA ALA A 119 35.72 8.96 20.25
C ALA A 119 34.99 7.87 19.43
N GLN A 120 35.75 6.82 19.06
CA GLN A 120 35.31 5.42 18.83
C GLN A 120 34.79 5.05 17.41
N PRO A 121 34.97 3.78 16.99
CA PRO A 121 35.84 3.37 15.90
C PRO A 121 35.09 3.32 14.55
N LEU A 122 35.87 3.38 13.45
CA LEU A 122 35.38 3.12 12.09
C LEU A 122 34.75 1.72 11.99
N SER A 123 33.41 1.66 12.05
CA SER A 123 32.64 0.52 11.52
C SER A 123 32.55 0.65 9.99
N PRO A 124 32.63 -0.46 9.24
CA PRO A 124 32.78 -0.44 7.78
C PRO A 124 31.58 0.26 7.11
N PRO A 125 31.78 0.87 5.93
CA PRO A 125 30.68 1.40 5.14
C PRO A 125 29.92 0.20 4.56
N THR A 126 28.95 -0.32 5.30
CA THR A 126 28.08 -1.39 4.82
C THR A 126 26.90 -0.74 4.12
N GLY A 127 27.15 -0.37 2.86
CA GLY A 127 26.11 -0.28 1.86
C GLY A 127 25.53 -1.67 1.63
N SER A 128 24.61 -2.07 2.50
CA SER A 128 23.64 -3.10 2.21
C SER A 128 22.31 -2.62 2.79
N ASP A 129 21.29 -2.54 1.95
CA ASP A 129 19.90 -2.39 2.38
C ASP A 129 19.51 -3.66 3.17
N GLU A 130 19.98 -3.79 4.41
CA GLU A 130 19.68 -4.90 5.30
C GLU A 130 18.21 -4.81 5.71
N SER A 131 17.35 -5.40 4.88
CA SER A 131 15.94 -5.59 5.19
C SER A 131 15.79 -6.76 6.15
N GLU A 132 15.42 -6.48 7.39
CA GLU A 132 15.11 -7.52 8.39
C GLU A 132 13.66 -8.01 8.21
N LEU A 133 13.47 -9.33 8.07
CA LEU A 133 12.14 -9.95 8.02
C LEU A 133 11.47 -9.88 9.39
N LEU A 134 10.54 -8.94 9.58
CA LEU A 134 9.89 -8.71 10.88
C LEU A 134 8.78 -9.72 11.19
N CYS A 135 8.05 -10.16 10.17
CA CYS A 135 7.03 -11.18 10.33
C CYS A 135 6.72 -11.86 9.00
N VAL A 136 6.36 -13.14 9.06
CA VAL A 136 5.74 -13.86 7.95
C VAL A 136 4.25 -13.92 8.23
N VAL A 137 3.48 -13.12 7.49
CA VAL A 137 2.01 -13.18 7.58
C VAL A 137 1.50 -14.12 6.49
N ALA A 138 1.12 -15.33 6.88
CA ALA A 138 0.48 -16.29 5.99
C ALA A 138 -1.04 -16.09 6.03
N LEU A 139 -1.59 -15.49 4.98
CA LEU A 139 -3.04 -15.33 4.81
C LEU A 139 -3.57 -16.48 3.96
N THR A 140 -4.27 -17.41 4.58
CA THR A 140 -4.95 -18.50 3.89
C THR A 140 -6.42 -18.12 3.70
N ARG A 141 -6.91 -18.22 2.46
CA ARG A 141 -8.36 -18.13 2.18
C ARG A 141 -8.83 -19.48 1.70
N HIS A 142 -9.97 -19.94 2.21
CA HIS A 142 -10.69 -21.04 1.57
C HIS A 142 -11.20 -20.51 0.23
N GLY A 143 -10.57 -20.97 -0.85
CA GLY A 143 -10.88 -20.53 -2.19
C GLY A 143 -12.16 -21.19 -2.70
N ASP A 144 -13.31 -20.98 -2.07
CA ASP A 144 -14.58 -21.28 -2.73
C ASP A 144 -14.83 -20.21 -3.79
N ARG A 145 -14.09 -20.32 -4.89
CA ARG A 145 -14.42 -19.65 -6.14
C ARG A 145 -15.18 -20.68 -6.95
N THR A 146 -16.51 -20.64 -6.91
CA THR A 146 -17.29 -21.15 -8.04
C THR A 146 -16.70 -20.49 -9.29
N PRO A 147 -16.24 -21.25 -10.30
CA PRO A 147 -15.62 -20.67 -11.49
C PRO A 147 -16.59 -19.63 -12.07
N LYS A 148 -16.21 -18.35 -12.08
CA LYS A 148 -16.98 -17.32 -12.80
C LYS A 148 -17.00 -17.81 -14.26
N GLN A 149 -18.13 -18.35 -14.72
CA GLN A 149 -18.35 -18.68 -16.13
C GLN A 149 -18.40 -17.35 -16.88
N LYS A 150 -17.22 -16.78 -17.14
CA LYS A 150 -17.07 -15.61 -17.99
C LYS A 150 -17.33 -16.10 -19.41
N LEU A 151 -18.59 -16.05 -19.81
CA LEU A 151 -18.98 -16.12 -21.22
C LEU A 151 -18.20 -15.01 -21.94
N LYS A 152 -17.20 -15.41 -22.73
CA LYS A 152 -16.67 -14.54 -23.77
C LYS A 152 -17.66 -14.61 -24.92
N MET A 153 -18.38 -13.51 -25.17
CA MET A 153 -18.94 -13.26 -26.50
C MET A 153 -17.82 -12.86 -27.46
#